data_AF-A0A0F8Y8W2-F1
#
_entry.id   AF-A0A0F8Y8W2-F1
#
_cell.length_a   1.000
_cell.length_b   1.000
_cell.length_c   1.000
_cell.angle_alpha   90.00
_cell.angle_beta   90.00
_cell.angle_gamma   90.00
#
_symmetry.space_group_name_H-M   'P 1'
#
loop_
_entity.id
_entity.type
_entity.pdbx_description
1 polymer ?
#
loop_
_entity_poly.entity_id
_entity_poly.type
_entity_poly.pdbx_seq_one_letter_code
_entity_poly.pdbx_strand_id
1 'polypeptide(L)'
;MEHNRLTLEEDIQLINNILDDIDMRYIILFLYVIRNDLLKDLSDETLIESYNKILALDEIYKSNITSIWDEDFTEIYIDLGLMKNIRSKREFDQKDDDFIIKLGVETITIEQNTISVPDDSLFLILKKKFKNLTRRNFNLSLTRLKGVRCEKSNIIHSLIFEIGEHDYTLSDDFFYILDQFGNIFQAIKIEITIEGFYSRFKEILEKINNYIGIFEPILNSKSVIKKINKAIENKKEVIQFLKDEKVELSDKFKFNKIDKENSLYQQWSSKLVLLLELRYQLAHIEKGLVDIKSYYSGKKKKFKYLKFIEGVTF
;
A
#
# COMPACT_ATOMS: atom_id res chain seq x y z
N MET A 1 -6.92 6.69 -39.68
CA MET A 1 -6.69 5.25 -39.46
C MET A 1 -7.81 4.76 -38.57
N GLU A 2 -8.33 3.55 -38.79
CA GLU A 2 -9.26 2.94 -37.83
C GLU A 2 -8.47 2.56 -36.58
N HIS A 3 -8.78 3.23 -35.47
CA HIS A 3 -8.20 2.96 -34.15
C HIS A 3 -8.72 1.63 -33.63
N ASN A 4 -7.96 0.55 -33.88
CA ASN A 4 -8.35 -0.85 -33.62
C ASN A 4 -7.59 -1.53 -32.48
N ARG A 5 -6.53 -0.92 -31.95
CA ARG A 5 -5.67 -1.47 -30.90
C ARG A 5 -5.50 -0.46 -29.79
N LEU A 6 -5.20 -0.90 -28.57
CA LEU A 6 -4.95 0.05 -27.48
C LEU A 6 -3.62 0.77 -27.77
N THR A 7 -3.63 2.10 -27.85
CA THR A 7 -2.41 2.90 -28.06
C THR A 7 -2.34 4.05 -27.07
N LEU A 8 -1.12 4.45 -26.69
CA LEU A 8 -0.94 5.57 -25.77
C LEU A 8 -1.49 6.89 -26.35
N GLU A 9 -1.22 7.17 -27.63
CA GLU A 9 -1.65 8.41 -28.30
C GLU A 9 -3.18 8.56 -28.34
N GLU A 10 -3.88 7.45 -28.60
CA GLU A 10 -5.33 7.46 -28.74
C GLU A 10 -6.04 7.28 -27.40
N ASP A 11 -5.51 6.46 -26.49
CA ASP A 11 -6.21 6.01 -25.27
C ASP A 11 -5.61 6.53 -23.95
N ILE A 12 -4.70 7.51 -23.96
CA ILE A 12 -4.07 8.04 -22.73
C ILE A 12 -5.08 8.42 -21.64
N GLN A 13 -6.24 8.96 -22.01
CA GLN A 13 -7.25 9.37 -21.05
C GLN A 13 -7.95 8.16 -20.42
N LEU A 14 -8.29 7.15 -21.23
CA LEU A 14 -8.82 5.87 -20.77
C LEU A 14 -7.83 5.18 -19.82
N ILE A 15 -6.56 5.07 -20.22
CA ILE A 15 -5.49 4.48 -19.41
C ILE A 15 -5.36 5.21 -18.08
N ASN A 16 -5.33 6.54 -18.10
CA ASN A 16 -5.27 7.34 -16.89
C ASN A 16 -6.49 7.13 -16.00
N ASN A 17 -7.70 7.03 -16.56
CA ASN A 17 -8.91 6.79 -15.78
C ASN A 17 -8.87 5.42 -15.10
N ILE A 18 -8.35 4.40 -15.78
CA ILE A 18 -8.18 3.04 -15.24
C ILE A 18 -7.14 3.02 -14.12
N LEU A 19 -5.99 3.67 -14.30
CA LEU A 19 -4.94 3.75 -13.27
C LEU A 19 -5.31 4.71 -12.11
N ASP A 20 -6.30 5.57 -12.31
CA ASP A 20 -6.84 6.43 -11.24
C ASP A 20 -7.84 5.68 -10.34
N ASP A 21 -8.42 4.58 -10.81
CA ASP A 21 -9.22 3.65 -10.01
C ASP A 21 -8.27 2.70 -9.25
N ILE A 22 -8.25 2.82 -7.92
CA ILE A 22 -7.29 2.13 -7.04
C ILE A 22 -7.40 0.60 -7.19
N ASP A 23 -8.62 0.07 -7.24
CA ASP A 23 -8.83 -1.38 -7.24
C ASP A 23 -8.41 -1.97 -8.60
N MET A 24 -8.74 -1.28 -9.70
CA MET A 24 -8.30 -1.66 -11.05
C MET A 24 -6.79 -1.54 -11.23
N ARG A 25 -6.23 -0.42 -10.80
CA ARG A 25 -4.80 -0.15 -10.87
C ARG A 25 -4.02 -1.29 -10.25
N TYR A 26 -4.34 -1.69 -9.02
CA TYR A 26 -3.56 -2.72 -8.35
C TYR A 26 -3.65 -4.08 -9.06
N ILE A 27 -4.81 -4.45 -9.63
CA ILE A 27 -4.91 -5.66 -10.44
C ILE A 27 -3.92 -5.61 -11.61
N ILE A 28 -3.96 -4.53 -12.38
CA ILE A 28 -3.08 -4.32 -13.54
C ILE A 28 -1.60 -4.37 -13.14
N LEU A 29 -1.21 -3.57 -12.15
CA LEU A 29 0.19 -3.44 -11.79
C LEU A 29 0.75 -4.75 -11.22
N PHE A 30 -0.06 -5.53 -10.51
CA PHE A 30 0.41 -6.83 -9.99
C PHE A 30 0.48 -7.89 -11.08
N LEU A 31 -0.44 -7.90 -12.04
CA LEU A 31 -0.29 -8.75 -13.22
C LEU A 31 0.97 -8.36 -14.01
N TYR A 32 1.25 -7.07 -14.16
CA TYR A 32 2.49 -6.58 -14.76
C TYR A 32 3.73 -7.05 -13.98
N VAL A 33 3.77 -6.89 -12.66
CA VAL A 33 4.93 -7.31 -11.83
C VAL A 33 5.15 -8.82 -11.90
N ILE A 34 4.08 -9.62 -11.90
CA ILE A 34 4.20 -11.07 -12.08
C ILE A 34 4.77 -11.41 -13.46
N ARG A 35 4.27 -10.74 -14.51
CA ARG A 35 4.74 -10.95 -15.88
C ARG A 35 6.19 -10.51 -16.08
N ASN A 36 6.50 -9.25 -15.76
CA ASN A 36 7.79 -8.63 -16.02
C ASN A 36 8.83 -8.94 -14.94
N ASP A 37 8.58 -8.50 -13.70
CA ASP A 37 9.62 -8.52 -12.67
C ASP A 37 9.93 -9.94 -12.21
N LEU A 38 8.90 -10.77 -12.03
CA LEU A 38 9.03 -12.16 -11.57
C LEU A 38 9.42 -13.10 -12.71
N LEU A 39 8.69 -13.11 -13.83
CA LEU A 39 8.85 -14.10 -14.90
C LEU A 39 9.53 -13.57 -16.17
N LYS A 40 10.06 -12.34 -16.14
CA LYS A 40 10.85 -11.72 -17.22
C LYS A 40 10.17 -11.75 -18.59
N ASP A 41 8.84 -11.65 -18.61
CA ASP A 41 8.01 -11.82 -19.82
C ASP A 41 8.37 -13.08 -20.61
N LEU A 42 8.72 -14.16 -19.88
CA LEU A 42 9.17 -15.45 -20.42
C LEU A 42 10.44 -15.39 -21.28
N SER A 43 11.22 -14.29 -21.21
CA SER A 43 12.45 -14.13 -21.98
C SER A 43 13.64 -14.93 -21.42
N ASP A 44 13.58 -15.36 -20.16
CA ASP A 44 14.63 -16.16 -19.49
C ASP A 44 14.19 -17.62 -19.32
N GLU A 45 14.54 -18.46 -20.29
CA GLU A 45 14.20 -19.89 -20.27
C GLU A 45 14.73 -20.62 -19.03
N THR A 46 15.91 -20.23 -18.51
CA THR A 46 16.52 -20.86 -17.33
C THR A 46 15.71 -20.59 -16.08
N LEU A 47 15.23 -19.35 -15.93
CA LEU A 47 14.32 -18.96 -14.85
C LEU A 47 13.00 -19.73 -14.94
N ILE A 48 12.41 -19.86 -16.12
CA ILE A 48 11.15 -20.59 -16.32
C ILE A 48 11.29 -22.08 -15.99
N GLU A 49 12.38 -22.71 -16.43
CA GLU A 49 12.69 -24.10 -16.08
C GLU A 49 12.86 -24.27 -14.56
N SER A 50 13.58 -23.35 -13.91
CA SER A 50 13.81 -23.36 -12.47
C SER A 50 12.51 -23.18 -11.67
N TYR A 51 11.62 -22.31 -12.16
CA TYR A 51 10.27 -22.14 -11.60
C TYR A 51 9.45 -23.44 -11.67
N ASN A 52 9.34 -24.01 -12.87
CA ASN A 52 8.57 -25.24 -13.10
C ASN A 52 9.14 -26.43 -12.31
N LYS A 53 10.47 -26.50 -12.15
CA LYS A 53 11.12 -27.55 -11.36
C LYS A 53 10.70 -27.52 -9.89
N ILE A 54 10.53 -26.34 -9.28
CA ILE A 54 10.04 -26.23 -7.90
C ILE A 54 8.55 -26.62 -7.82
N LEU A 55 7.73 -26.20 -8.78
CA LEU A 55 6.30 -26.53 -8.81
C LEU A 55 6.03 -28.03 -8.95
N ALA A 56 6.94 -28.78 -9.57
CA ALA A 56 6.83 -30.23 -9.74
C ALA A 56 7.20 -31.04 -8.49
N LEU A 57 7.69 -30.41 -7.41
CA LEU A 57 8.05 -31.09 -6.17
C LEU A 57 6.81 -31.33 -5.30
N ASP A 58 6.68 -32.54 -4.75
CA ASP A 58 5.61 -32.87 -3.80
C ASP A 58 5.73 -32.07 -2.49
N GLU A 59 6.97 -31.95 -1.98
CA GLU A 59 7.33 -31.13 -0.83
C GLU A 59 8.47 -30.20 -1.20
N ILE A 60 8.30 -28.91 -0.88
CA ILE A 60 9.28 -27.88 -1.21
C ILE A 60 9.99 -27.49 0.07
N TYR A 61 11.29 -27.77 0.15
CA TYR A 61 12.15 -27.38 1.26
C TYR A 61 12.89 -26.08 0.93
N LYS A 62 13.32 -25.35 1.95
CA LYS A 62 14.15 -24.14 1.78
C LYS A 62 15.41 -24.43 0.95
N SER A 63 16.04 -25.58 1.17
CA SER A 63 17.20 -26.05 0.37
C SER A 63 16.88 -26.19 -1.12
N ASN A 64 15.66 -26.59 -1.49
CA ASN A 64 15.27 -26.65 -2.90
C ASN A 64 15.22 -25.25 -3.51
N ILE A 65 14.57 -24.30 -2.82
CA ILE A 65 14.47 -22.91 -3.29
C ILE A 65 15.86 -22.30 -3.45
N THR A 66 16.70 -22.37 -2.41
CA THR A 66 18.04 -21.75 -2.42
C THR A 66 19.02 -22.37 -3.40
N SER A 67 18.78 -23.60 -3.85
CA SER A 67 19.62 -24.27 -4.85
C SER A 67 19.12 -24.14 -6.28
N ILE A 68 17.84 -23.81 -6.49
CA ILE A 68 17.19 -23.78 -7.81
C ILE A 68 16.86 -22.35 -8.24
N TRP A 69 16.36 -21.51 -7.33
CA TRP A 69 16.06 -20.12 -7.62
C TRP A 69 17.21 -19.21 -7.22
N ASP A 70 17.44 -18.17 -8.00
CA ASP A 70 18.32 -17.09 -7.59
C ASP A 70 17.71 -16.24 -6.46
N GLU A 71 18.54 -15.41 -5.86
CA GLU A 71 18.16 -14.58 -4.71
C GLU A 71 17.13 -13.51 -5.07
N ASP A 72 17.24 -12.90 -6.25
CA ASP A 72 16.36 -11.82 -6.70
C ASP A 72 14.94 -12.34 -6.97
N PHE A 73 14.83 -13.46 -7.69
CA PHE A 73 13.58 -14.17 -7.93
C PHE A 73 12.93 -14.58 -6.61
N THR A 74 13.72 -15.14 -5.68
CA THR A 74 13.24 -15.54 -4.36
C THR A 74 12.72 -14.35 -3.56
N GLU A 75 13.42 -13.21 -3.58
CA GLU A 75 12.96 -11.99 -2.93
C GLU A 75 11.64 -11.49 -3.51
N ILE A 76 11.52 -11.38 -4.85
CA ILE A 76 10.30 -10.94 -5.52
C ILE A 76 9.13 -11.88 -5.20
N TYR A 77 9.35 -13.19 -5.25
CA TYR A 77 8.34 -14.21 -4.97
C TYR A 77 7.81 -14.11 -3.52
N ILE A 78 8.71 -13.88 -2.55
CA ILE A 78 8.35 -13.65 -1.15
C ILE A 78 7.63 -12.30 -0.97
N ASP A 79 8.11 -11.24 -1.63
CA ASP A 79 7.53 -9.90 -1.56
C ASP A 79 6.11 -9.87 -2.11
N LEU A 80 5.84 -10.60 -3.18
CA LEU A 80 4.48 -10.82 -3.70
C LEU A 80 3.62 -11.61 -2.71
N GLY A 81 4.23 -12.37 -1.80
CA GLY A 81 3.53 -13.16 -0.79
C GLY A 81 3.01 -14.49 -1.33
N LEU A 82 3.66 -15.03 -2.36
CA LEU A 82 3.33 -16.31 -2.98
C LEU A 82 3.75 -17.51 -2.09
N MET A 83 4.67 -17.29 -1.14
CA MET A 83 4.91 -18.22 -0.02
C MET A 83 3.98 -17.90 1.16
N LYS A 84 3.12 -18.85 1.54
CA LYS A 84 2.11 -18.67 2.59
C LYS A 84 2.69 -18.57 4.00
N ASN A 85 3.79 -19.29 4.26
CA ASN A 85 4.39 -19.45 5.57
C ASN A 85 5.71 -18.67 5.76
N ILE A 86 6.01 -17.75 4.84
CA ILE A 86 7.17 -16.86 4.89
C ILE A 86 6.68 -15.43 4.64
N ARG A 87 7.06 -14.48 5.50
CA ARG A 87 6.60 -13.09 5.40
C ARG A 87 7.63 -12.14 4.80
N SER A 88 8.90 -12.53 4.79
CA SER A 88 10.01 -11.68 4.33
C SER A 88 11.24 -12.52 4.00
N LYS A 89 12.14 -12.00 3.16
CA LYS A 89 13.43 -12.62 2.85
C LYS A 89 14.27 -12.88 4.11
N ARG A 90 14.30 -11.93 5.05
CA ARG A 90 14.96 -12.11 6.36
C ARG A 90 14.41 -13.30 7.15
N GLU A 91 13.09 -13.49 7.16
CA GLU A 91 12.50 -14.65 7.83
C GLU A 91 12.89 -15.95 7.12
N PHE A 92 12.88 -15.96 5.79
CA PHE A 92 13.29 -17.09 4.96
C PHE A 92 14.74 -17.51 5.25
N ASP A 93 15.66 -16.54 5.29
CA ASP A 93 17.08 -16.80 5.52
C ASP A 93 17.36 -17.43 6.89
N GLN A 94 16.53 -17.13 7.89
CA GLN A 94 16.64 -17.65 9.25
C GLN A 94 16.06 -19.06 9.42
N LYS A 95 15.34 -19.60 8.42
CA LYS A 95 14.83 -20.97 8.49
C LYS A 95 15.93 -21.99 8.27
N ASP A 96 15.75 -23.17 8.81
CA ASP A 96 16.62 -24.31 8.52
C ASP A 96 16.38 -24.82 7.07
N ASP A 97 17.36 -25.53 6.52
CA ASP A 97 17.33 -25.99 5.13
C ASP A 97 16.26 -27.06 4.85
N ASP A 98 15.82 -27.76 5.90
CA ASP A 98 14.72 -28.74 5.92
C ASP A 98 13.36 -28.11 6.28
N PHE A 99 13.28 -26.78 6.38
CA PHE A 99 12.00 -26.10 6.58
C PHE A 99 11.12 -26.22 5.32
N ILE A 100 9.91 -26.75 5.50
CA ILE A 100 8.92 -26.90 4.44
C ILE A 100 8.31 -25.54 4.07
N ILE A 101 8.46 -25.13 2.81
CA ILE A 101 7.85 -23.97 2.19
C ILE A 101 6.47 -24.34 1.63
N LYS A 102 5.46 -23.52 1.94
CA LYS A 102 4.08 -23.72 1.47
C LYS A 102 3.73 -22.69 0.42
N LEU A 103 3.47 -23.13 -0.81
CA LEU A 103 2.96 -22.29 -1.89
C LEU A 103 1.43 -22.11 -1.82
N GLY A 104 0.88 -21.28 -2.73
CA GLY A 104 -0.54 -21.20 -3.09
C GLY A 104 -1.23 -22.57 -3.24
N VAL A 105 -2.55 -22.66 -3.04
CA VAL A 105 -3.28 -23.90 -3.43
C VAL A 105 -3.33 -23.93 -4.96
N GLU A 106 -3.65 -22.79 -5.54
CA GLU A 106 -3.45 -22.46 -6.93
C GLU A 106 -2.25 -21.50 -7.02
N THR A 107 -1.41 -21.69 -8.04
CA THR A 107 -0.19 -20.89 -8.27
C THR A 107 -0.23 -20.32 -9.67
N ILE A 108 0.70 -19.41 -9.97
CA ILE A 108 0.87 -18.85 -11.31
C ILE A 108 1.23 -19.99 -12.27
N THR A 109 0.53 -20.08 -13.39
CA THR A 109 0.74 -21.11 -14.42
C THR A 109 1.35 -20.48 -15.66
N ILE A 110 2.15 -21.28 -16.37
CA ILE A 110 2.77 -20.88 -17.64
C ILE A 110 2.35 -21.91 -18.68
N GLU A 111 1.46 -21.51 -19.58
CA GLU A 111 0.93 -22.37 -20.64
C GLU A 111 1.08 -21.67 -22.00
N GLN A 112 1.68 -22.36 -22.98
CA GLN A 112 1.78 -21.88 -24.36
C GLN A 112 2.26 -20.41 -24.48
N ASN A 113 3.32 -20.05 -23.76
CA ASN A 113 3.88 -18.69 -23.68
C ASN A 113 2.95 -17.65 -23.03
N THR A 114 1.98 -18.09 -22.24
CA THR A 114 1.08 -17.20 -21.49
C THR A 114 1.25 -17.42 -20.00
N ILE A 115 1.43 -16.32 -19.27
CA ILE A 115 1.45 -16.30 -17.82
C ILE A 115 0.03 -16.07 -17.33
N SER A 116 -0.50 -17.04 -16.59
CA SER A 116 -1.85 -17.04 -16.05
C SER A 116 -1.82 -16.98 -14.53
N VAL A 117 -2.59 -16.06 -13.95
CA VAL A 117 -2.63 -15.83 -12.50
C VAL A 117 -4.03 -16.12 -11.97
N PRO A 118 -4.20 -17.12 -11.07
CA PRO A 118 -5.48 -17.41 -10.45
C PRO A 118 -6.03 -16.22 -9.66
N ASP A 119 -7.34 -15.99 -9.74
CA ASP A 119 -7.99 -14.83 -9.13
C ASP A 119 -7.91 -14.82 -7.60
N ASP A 120 -7.90 -15.99 -6.96
CA ASP A 120 -7.73 -16.17 -5.53
C ASP A 120 -6.31 -15.80 -5.11
N SER A 121 -5.31 -16.27 -5.86
CA SER A 121 -3.92 -15.90 -5.63
C SER A 121 -3.69 -14.41 -5.84
N LEU A 122 -4.19 -13.84 -6.93
CA LEU A 122 -4.09 -12.40 -7.19
C LEU A 122 -4.80 -11.58 -6.09
N PHE A 123 -6.01 -11.97 -5.70
CA PHE A 123 -6.73 -11.31 -4.62
C PHE A 123 -5.97 -11.37 -3.29
N LEU A 124 -5.39 -12.51 -2.93
CA LEU A 124 -4.63 -12.67 -1.69
C LEU A 124 -3.37 -11.81 -1.66
N ILE A 125 -2.62 -11.77 -2.77
CA ILE A 125 -1.45 -10.90 -2.95
C ILE A 125 -1.84 -9.44 -2.71
N LEU A 126 -2.90 -8.98 -3.38
CA LEU A 126 -3.39 -7.62 -3.27
C LEU A 126 -3.94 -7.31 -1.88
N LYS A 127 -4.75 -8.20 -1.30
CA LYS A 127 -5.40 -8.01 0.01
C LYS A 127 -4.39 -7.90 1.14
N LYS A 128 -3.28 -8.65 1.06
CA LYS A 128 -2.17 -8.60 2.03
C LYS A 128 -1.55 -7.20 2.09
N LYS A 129 -1.47 -6.52 0.95
CA LYS A 129 -0.82 -5.20 0.78
C LYS A 129 -1.82 -4.04 0.93
N PHE A 130 -3.04 -4.22 0.44
CA PHE A 130 -4.10 -3.21 0.41
C PHE A 130 -5.33 -3.72 1.18
N LYS A 131 -5.31 -3.50 2.51
CA LYS A 131 -6.35 -4.01 3.43
C LYS A 131 -7.78 -3.57 3.09
N ASN A 132 -7.95 -2.47 2.37
CA ASN A 132 -9.26 -1.93 2.01
C ASN A 132 -9.91 -2.63 0.79
N LEU A 133 -9.13 -3.39 0.00
CA LEU A 133 -9.67 -4.13 -1.14
C LEU A 133 -10.64 -5.22 -0.64
N THR A 134 -11.86 -5.25 -1.15
CA THR A 134 -12.85 -6.30 -0.85
C THR A 134 -12.98 -7.25 -2.02
N ARG A 135 -13.39 -8.51 -1.79
CA ARG A 135 -13.57 -9.48 -2.89
C ARG A 135 -14.62 -8.99 -3.90
N ARG A 136 -15.67 -8.31 -3.43
CA ARG A 136 -16.67 -7.67 -4.28
C ARG A 136 -16.04 -6.62 -5.20
N ASN A 137 -15.25 -5.69 -4.66
CA ASN A 137 -14.60 -4.66 -5.47
C ASN A 137 -13.61 -5.28 -6.46
N PHE A 138 -12.83 -6.25 -6.02
CA PHE A 138 -11.90 -6.99 -6.87
C PHE A 138 -12.61 -7.62 -8.08
N ASN A 139 -13.68 -8.39 -7.85
CA ASN A 139 -14.44 -9.04 -8.93
C ASN A 139 -15.10 -8.02 -9.89
N LEU A 140 -15.62 -6.90 -9.35
CA LEU A 140 -16.16 -5.82 -10.17
C LEU A 140 -15.07 -5.17 -11.03
N SER A 141 -13.88 -4.96 -10.48
CA SER A 141 -12.74 -4.42 -11.21
C SER A 141 -12.25 -5.38 -12.29
N LEU A 142 -12.13 -6.68 -12.00
CA LEU A 142 -11.81 -7.70 -13.02
C LEU A 142 -12.81 -7.66 -14.18
N THR A 143 -14.11 -7.63 -13.87
CA THR A 143 -15.17 -7.57 -14.89
C THR A 143 -15.04 -6.34 -15.77
N ARG A 144 -14.76 -5.17 -15.18
CA ARG A 144 -14.59 -3.92 -15.92
C ARG A 144 -13.29 -3.91 -16.75
N LEU A 145 -12.20 -4.50 -16.25
CA LEU A 145 -10.91 -4.57 -16.94
C LEU A 145 -10.92 -5.50 -18.16
N LYS A 146 -11.80 -6.52 -18.17
CA LYS A 146 -12.03 -7.39 -19.34
C LYS A 146 -12.62 -6.66 -20.54
N GLY A 147 -13.28 -5.50 -20.33
CA GLY A 147 -13.88 -4.74 -21.42
C GLY A 147 -14.04 -3.27 -21.08
N VAL A 148 -13.11 -2.46 -21.56
CA VAL A 148 -13.08 -1.00 -21.39
C VAL A 148 -13.40 -0.35 -22.73
N ARG A 149 -14.49 0.43 -22.79
CA ARG A 149 -14.90 1.12 -24.00
C ARG A 149 -13.91 2.25 -24.34
N CYS A 150 -13.42 2.27 -25.58
CA CYS A 150 -12.62 3.37 -26.11
C CYS A 150 -13.42 4.68 -26.11
N GLU A 151 -12.76 5.79 -25.76
CA GLU A 151 -13.39 7.12 -25.79
C GLU A 151 -13.41 7.70 -27.22
N LYS A 152 -12.48 7.28 -28.08
CA LYS A 152 -12.31 7.81 -29.45
C LYS A 152 -12.95 6.95 -30.54
N SER A 153 -13.22 5.67 -30.27
CA SER A 153 -13.83 4.73 -31.21
C SER A 153 -14.92 3.89 -30.54
N ASN A 154 -15.66 3.10 -31.32
CA ASN A 154 -16.67 2.17 -30.78
C ASN A 154 -16.08 0.82 -30.31
N ILE A 155 -14.77 0.75 -30.12
CA ILE A 155 -14.07 -0.48 -29.77
C ILE A 155 -14.05 -0.67 -28.26
N ILE A 156 -13.99 -1.94 -27.84
CA ILE A 156 -13.81 -2.35 -26.47
C ILE A 156 -12.40 -2.94 -26.35
N HIS A 157 -11.55 -2.31 -25.54
CA HIS A 157 -10.23 -2.84 -25.21
C HIS A 157 -10.33 -3.77 -24.02
N SER A 158 -9.73 -4.95 -24.12
CA SER A 158 -9.49 -5.82 -22.97
C SER A 158 -8.12 -5.51 -22.41
N LEU A 159 -8.07 -5.03 -21.16
CA LEU A 159 -6.81 -4.77 -20.46
C LEU A 159 -6.28 -6.03 -19.76
N ILE A 160 -7.18 -6.96 -19.47
CA ILE A 160 -6.87 -8.30 -18.99
C ILE A 160 -7.72 -9.31 -19.75
N PHE A 161 -7.21 -10.53 -19.87
CA PHE A 161 -7.95 -11.68 -20.40
C PHE A 161 -8.17 -12.70 -19.29
N GLU A 162 -9.31 -13.39 -19.35
CA GLU A 162 -9.60 -14.55 -18.52
C GLU A 162 -9.33 -15.81 -19.36
N ILE A 163 -8.48 -16.69 -18.84
CA ILE A 163 -8.07 -17.94 -19.48
C ILE A 163 -8.62 -19.08 -18.64
N GLY A 164 -9.37 -19.99 -19.25
CA GLY A 164 -10.06 -21.04 -18.50
C GLY A 164 -11.10 -20.48 -17.52
N GLU A 165 -11.20 -21.09 -16.34
CA GLU A 165 -12.07 -20.62 -15.25
C GLU A 165 -11.19 -19.96 -14.17
N HIS A 166 -11.35 -18.64 -13.98
CA HIS A 166 -10.72 -17.87 -12.89
C HIS A 166 -9.22 -17.55 -13.00
N ASP A 167 -8.54 -17.81 -14.13
CA ASP A 167 -7.17 -17.34 -14.35
C ASP A 167 -7.12 -16.09 -15.21
N TYR A 168 -6.22 -15.16 -14.87
CA TYR A 168 -6.13 -13.85 -15.51
C TYR A 168 -4.73 -13.56 -16.02
N THR A 169 -4.66 -12.94 -17.19
CA THR A 169 -3.40 -12.42 -17.78
C THR A 169 -3.55 -10.97 -18.23
N LEU A 170 -2.44 -10.23 -18.22
CA LEU A 170 -2.40 -8.84 -18.71
C LEU A 170 -2.33 -8.84 -20.24
N SER A 171 -3.09 -7.98 -20.90
CA SER A 171 -3.01 -7.87 -22.37
C SER A 171 -1.65 -7.32 -22.82
N ASP A 172 -1.15 -7.85 -23.94
CA ASP A 172 0.14 -7.44 -24.51
C ASP A 172 0.20 -5.94 -24.82
N ASP A 173 -0.83 -5.40 -25.48
CA ASP A 173 -0.90 -3.97 -25.81
C ASP A 173 -0.71 -3.12 -24.55
N PHE A 174 -1.36 -3.50 -23.44
CA PHE A 174 -1.28 -2.71 -22.22
C PHE A 174 0.01 -2.95 -21.44
N PHE A 175 0.53 -4.18 -21.46
CA PHE A 175 1.85 -4.53 -20.94
C PHE A 175 2.94 -3.63 -21.56
N TYR A 176 3.02 -3.58 -22.90
CA TYR A 176 4.04 -2.78 -23.59
C TYR A 176 3.85 -1.28 -23.45
N ILE A 177 2.62 -0.81 -23.20
CA ILE A 177 2.40 0.59 -22.83
C ILE A 177 2.98 0.87 -21.45
N LEU A 178 2.69 0.02 -20.47
CA LEU A 178 3.17 0.18 -19.09
C LEU A 178 4.70 0.13 -19.00
N ASP A 179 5.32 -0.77 -19.77
CA ASP A 179 6.77 -0.98 -19.79
C ASP A 179 7.55 0.30 -20.19
N GLN A 180 6.95 1.17 -21.01
CA GLN A 180 7.56 2.45 -21.42
C GLN A 180 7.75 3.45 -20.26
N PHE A 181 7.00 3.30 -19.17
CA PHE A 181 6.99 4.26 -18.05
C PHE A 181 7.97 3.89 -16.94
N GLY A 182 8.61 2.71 -17.02
CA GLY A 182 9.68 2.32 -16.11
C GLY A 182 9.31 1.26 -15.06
N ASN A 183 9.89 1.37 -13.88
CA ASN A 183 9.84 0.34 -12.84
C ASN A 183 8.55 0.42 -12.01
N ILE A 184 7.54 -0.32 -12.46
CA ILE A 184 6.25 -0.45 -11.77
C ILE A 184 6.39 -1.10 -10.39
N PHE A 185 7.26 -2.08 -10.23
CA PHE A 185 7.46 -2.74 -8.94
C PHE A 185 7.94 -1.76 -7.85
N GLN A 186 8.86 -0.86 -8.21
CA GLN A 186 9.34 0.20 -7.33
C GLN A 186 8.23 1.19 -6.98
N ALA A 187 7.40 1.59 -7.95
CA ALA A 187 6.24 2.46 -7.70
C ALA A 187 5.28 1.84 -6.67
N ILE A 188 4.97 0.54 -6.82
CA ILE A 188 4.15 -0.20 -5.86
C ILE A 188 4.81 -0.29 -4.48
N LYS A 189 6.12 -0.59 -4.41
CA LYS A 189 6.87 -0.67 -3.14
C LYS A 189 6.80 0.66 -2.38
N ILE A 190 6.94 1.78 -3.08
CA ILE A 190 6.82 3.13 -2.50
C ILE A 190 5.41 3.36 -1.96
N GLU A 191 4.37 3.07 -2.75
CA GLU A 191 2.97 3.23 -2.30
C GLU A 191 2.68 2.41 -1.03
N ILE A 192 3.03 1.13 -1.03
CA ILE A 192 2.79 0.24 0.11
C ILE A 192 3.52 0.75 1.36
N THR A 193 4.75 1.23 1.20
CA THR A 193 5.54 1.78 2.30
C THR A 193 4.87 3.01 2.90
N ILE A 194 4.44 3.94 2.04
CA ILE A 194 3.77 5.17 2.47
C ILE A 194 2.42 4.86 3.13
N GLU A 195 1.61 3.97 2.55
CA GLU A 195 0.33 3.55 3.14
C GLU A 195 0.52 2.83 4.47
N GLY A 196 1.52 1.94 4.56
CA GLY A 196 1.87 1.24 5.79
C GLY A 196 2.30 2.20 6.89
N PHE A 197 3.14 3.19 6.56
CA PHE A 197 3.54 4.24 7.48
C PHE A 197 2.35 5.11 7.91
N TYR A 198 1.50 5.51 6.96
CA TYR A 198 0.31 6.33 7.23
C TYR A 198 -0.72 5.59 8.11
N SER A 199 -0.88 4.28 7.93
CA SER A 199 -1.72 3.44 8.80
C SER A 199 -1.19 3.42 10.24
N ARG A 200 0.10 3.15 10.42
CA ARG A 200 0.73 3.17 11.76
C ARG A 200 0.67 4.55 12.40
N PHE A 201 0.87 5.59 11.61
CA PHE A 201 0.73 6.98 12.06
C PHE A 201 -0.68 7.24 12.62
N LYS A 202 -1.73 6.83 11.90
CA LYS A 202 -3.12 6.97 12.37
C LYS A 202 -3.38 6.22 13.67
N GLU A 203 -2.89 4.99 13.80
CA GLU A 203 -3.01 4.19 15.03
C GLU A 203 -2.36 4.89 16.23
N ILE A 204 -1.19 5.49 16.04
CA ILE A 204 -0.48 6.25 17.09
C ILE A 204 -1.26 7.50 17.47
N LEU A 205 -1.74 8.27 16.47
CA LEU A 205 -2.52 9.47 16.70
C LEU A 205 -3.83 9.17 17.46
N GLU A 206 -4.51 8.08 17.09
CA GLU A 206 -5.71 7.61 17.78
C GLU A 206 -5.41 7.25 19.23
N LYS A 207 -4.33 6.51 19.50
CA LYS A 207 -3.90 6.20 20.88
C LYS A 207 -3.61 7.45 21.70
N ILE A 208 -2.92 8.44 21.13
CA ILE A 208 -2.65 9.72 21.82
C ILE A 208 -3.95 10.46 22.12
N ASN A 209 -4.87 10.54 21.16
CA ASN A 209 -6.18 11.14 21.38
C ASN A 209 -6.95 10.40 22.49
N ASN A 210 -6.91 9.06 22.51
CA ASN A 210 -7.55 8.27 23.56
C ASN A 210 -6.93 8.56 24.94
N TYR A 211 -5.60 8.62 25.04
CA TYR A 211 -4.93 8.98 26.30
C TYR A 211 -5.27 10.40 26.75
N ILE A 212 -5.25 11.39 25.84
CA ILE A 212 -5.69 12.77 26.13
C ILE A 212 -7.14 12.76 26.61
N GLY A 213 -8.00 11.91 26.04
CA GLY A 213 -9.39 11.75 26.45
C GLY A 213 -9.56 11.24 27.89
N ILE A 214 -8.67 10.36 28.36
CA ILE A 214 -8.63 9.93 29.78
C ILE A 214 -8.30 11.12 30.68
N PHE A 215 -7.37 11.99 30.25
CA PHE A 215 -7.09 13.20 30.98
C PHE A 215 -8.29 14.13 30.97
N GLU A 216 -8.79 14.53 29.80
CA GLU A 216 -9.93 15.43 29.66
C GLU A 216 -10.49 15.40 28.21
N PRO A 217 -11.71 14.90 27.98
CA PRO A 217 -12.28 14.79 26.63
C PRO A 217 -12.34 16.10 25.85
N ILE A 218 -12.58 17.24 26.52
CA ILE A 218 -12.69 18.54 25.83
C ILE A 218 -11.41 18.92 25.08
N LEU A 219 -10.24 18.40 25.51
CA LEU A 219 -8.94 18.64 24.88
C LEU A 219 -8.82 18.01 23.49
N ASN A 220 -9.72 17.10 23.12
CA ASN A 220 -9.83 16.52 21.77
C ASN A 220 -10.82 17.25 20.86
N SER A 221 -11.52 18.29 21.35
CA SER A 221 -12.42 19.06 20.52
C SER A 221 -11.64 19.93 19.53
N LYS A 222 -12.13 20.04 18.28
CA LYS A 222 -11.44 20.76 17.20
C LYS A 222 -11.09 22.21 17.56
N SER A 223 -11.99 22.90 18.27
CA SER A 223 -11.78 24.29 18.70
C SER A 223 -10.67 24.39 19.75
N VAL A 224 -10.62 23.47 20.71
CA VAL A 224 -9.60 23.45 21.76
C VAL A 224 -8.25 23.00 21.22
N ILE A 225 -8.20 22.04 20.30
CA ILE A 225 -6.96 21.64 19.61
C ILE A 225 -6.27 22.85 18.95
N LYS A 226 -7.03 23.71 18.26
CA LYS A 226 -6.47 24.94 17.66
C LYS A 226 -5.86 25.86 18.70
N LYS A 227 -6.51 26.03 19.86
CA LYS A 227 -5.99 26.83 20.97
C LYS A 227 -4.73 26.22 21.58
N ILE A 228 -4.70 24.89 21.75
CA ILE A 228 -3.52 24.15 22.24
C ILE A 228 -2.34 24.33 21.29
N ASN A 229 -2.55 24.14 19.98
CA ASN A 229 -1.50 24.32 18.97
C ASN A 229 -0.94 25.76 19.01
N LYS A 230 -1.81 26.76 19.12
CA LYS A 230 -1.42 28.16 19.28
C LYS A 230 -0.63 28.41 20.58
N ALA A 231 -0.97 27.74 21.68
CA ALA A 231 -0.22 27.84 22.93
C ALA A 231 1.21 27.30 22.76
N ILE A 232 1.35 26.11 22.16
CA ILE A 232 2.64 25.45 21.90
C ILE A 232 3.50 26.31 20.97
N GLU A 233 2.94 26.81 19.86
CA GLU A 233 3.65 27.69 18.91
C GLU A 233 4.19 28.96 19.57
N ASN A 234 3.42 29.54 20.48
CA ASN A 234 3.81 30.74 21.21
C ASN A 234 4.60 30.44 22.50
N LYS A 235 5.02 29.18 22.73
CA LYS A 235 5.74 28.73 23.93
C LYS A 235 5.05 29.13 25.24
N LYS A 236 3.71 29.09 25.25
CA LYS A 236 2.88 29.39 26.44
C LYS A 236 2.54 28.10 27.19
N GLU A 237 2.37 28.22 28.50
CA GLU A 237 1.86 27.11 29.33
C GLU A 237 0.42 26.78 28.91
N VAL A 238 0.21 25.56 28.43
CA VAL A 238 -0.99 25.20 27.69
C VAL A 238 -2.25 25.31 28.55
N ILE A 239 -2.22 24.84 29.80
CA ILE A 239 -3.41 24.83 30.65
C ILE A 239 -3.79 26.24 31.07
N GLN A 240 -2.83 27.08 31.46
CA GLN A 240 -3.11 28.48 31.74
C GLN A 240 -3.65 29.21 30.51
N PHE A 241 -3.03 29.02 29.34
CA PHE A 241 -3.52 29.64 28.10
C PHE A 241 -4.97 29.24 27.78
N LEU A 242 -5.34 27.97 27.98
CA LEU A 242 -6.71 27.52 27.78
C LEU A 242 -7.71 28.18 28.75
N LYS A 243 -7.32 28.39 30.01
CA LYS A 243 -8.14 29.11 31.00
C LYS A 243 -8.31 30.58 30.62
N ASP A 244 -7.23 31.24 30.19
CA ASP A 244 -7.26 32.63 29.74
C ASP A 244 -8.19 32.80 28.52
N GLU A 245 -8.18 31.81 27.62
CA GLU A 245 -9.08 31.68 26.46
C GLU A 245 -10.48 31.16 26.82
N LYS A 246 -10.83 31.13 28.12
CA LYS A 246 -12.14 30.74 28.66
C LYS A 246 -12.61 29.35 28.23
N VAL A 247 -11.70 28.39 28.10
CA VAL A 247 -12.08 26.98 27.89
C VAL A 247 -12.49 26.39 29.24
N GLU A 248 -13.72 25.85 29.30
CA GLU A 248 -14.22 25.17 30.49
C GLU A 248 -13.49 23.83 30.68
N LEU A 249 -12.58 23.81 31.65
CA LEU A 249 -11.88 22.61 32.10
C LEU A 249 -12.48 22.13 33.42
N SER A 250 -12.47 20.83 33.65
CA SER A 250 -12.98 20.25 34.89
C SER A 250 -12.15 20.67 36.12
N ASP A 251 -12.72 20.45 37.31
CA ASP A 251 -12.16 20.92 38.57
C ASP A 251 -10.75 20.39 38.88
N LYS A 252 -10.34 19.26 38.31
CA LYS A 252 -8.97 18.72 38.45
C LYS A 252 -7.89 19.65 37.89
N PHE A 253 -8.25 20.62 37.04
CA PHE A 253 -7.33 21.66 36.56
C PHE A 253 -7.31 22.92 37.44
N LYS A 254 -8.08 22.96 38.55
CA LYS A 254 -8.06 24.06 39.53
C LYS A 254 -6.92 23.84 40.53
N PHE A 255 -5.71 24.26 40.17
CA PHE A 255 -4.48 24.00 40.93
C PHE A 255 -4.33 24.76 42.26
N ASN A 256 -5.26 25.67 42.58
CA ASN A 256 -5.14 26.57 43.75
C ASN A 256 -5.12 25.84 45.11
N LYS A 257 -5.48 24.55 45.14
CA LYS A 257 -5.50 23.70 46.34
C LYS A 257 -4.64 22.44 46.21
N ILE A 258 -3.86 22.31 45.14
CA ILE A 258 -3.04 21.12 44.86
C ILE A 258 -1.58 21.45 45.14
N ASP A 259 -0.92 20.61 45.94
CA ASP A 259 0.53 20.67 46.12
C ASP A 259 1.23 20.32 44.80
N LYS A 260 1.90 21.32 44.22
CA LYS A 260 2.61 21.17 42.94
C LYS A 260 3.95 20.45 43.08
N GLU A 261 4.47 20.33 44.30
CA GLU A 261 5.67 19.53 44.59
C GLU A 261 5.36 18.04 44.73
N ASN A 262 4.06 17.68 44.77
CA ASN A 262 3.64 16.30 44.81
C ASN A 262 4.05 15.56 43.52
N SER A 263 4.78 14.45 43.68
CA SER A 263 5.30 13.65 42.57
C SER A 263 4.23 13.11 41.63
N LEU A 264 3.04 12.76 42.13
CA LEU A 264 1.92 12.32 41.29
C LEU A 264 1.39 13.45 40.43
N TYR A 265 1.27 14.66 40.99
CA TYR A 265 0.84 15.84 40.23
C TYR A 265 1.85 16.19 39.13
N GLN A 266 3.14 16.20 39.46
CA GLN A 266 4.20 16.48 38.50
C GLN A 266 4.21 15.47 37.36
N GLN A 267 4.09 14.17 37.66
CA GLN A 267 3.97 13.11 36.65
C GLN A 267 2.71 13.24 35.81
N TRP A 268 1.57 13.56 36.43
CA TRP A 268 0.31 13.73 35.73
C TRP A 268 0.38 14.91 34.75
N SER A 269 0.86 16.06 35.22
CA SER A 269 1.00 17.28 34.43
C SER A 269 2.00 17.10 33.28
N SER A 270 3.18 16.53 33.56
CA SER A 270 4.21 16.32 32.54
C SER A 270 3.75 15.36 31.45
N LYS A 271 3.03 14.27 31.79
CA LYS A 271 2.46 13.33 30.82
C LYS A 271 1.40 13.99 29.93
N LEU A 272 0.53 14.82 30.50
CA LEU A 272 -0.46 15.54 29.70
C LEU A 272 0.22 16.48 28.71
N VAL A 273 1.17 17.30 29.17
CA VAL A 273 1.93 18.21 28.31
C VAL A 273 2.63 17.44 27.18
N LEU A 274 3.33 16.35 27.52
CA LEU A 274 3.98 15.49 26.53
C LEU A 274 3.00 14.96 25.49
N LEU A 275 1.82 14.48 25.89
CA LEU A 275 0.80 14.00 24.95
C LEU A 275 0.30 15.12 24.01
N LEU A 276 0.11 16.33 24.54
CA LEU A 276 -0.32 17.48 23.74
C LEU A 276 0.77 17.92 22.73
N GLU A 277 2.03 17.90 23.15
CA GLU A 277 3.19 18.17 22.28
C GLU A 277 3.36 17.10 21.21
N LEU A 278 3.27 15.82 21.56
CA LEU A 278 3.31 14.71 20.60
C LEU A 278 2.18 14.83 19.58
N ARG A 279 0.95 15.13 20.02
CA ARG A 279 -0.17 15.37 19.10
C ARG A 279 0.10 16.53 18.14
N TYR A 280 0.67 17.63 18.65
CA TYR A 280 1.05 18.78 17.83
C TYR A 280 2.09 18.41 16.77
N GLN A 281 3.14 17.67 17.16
CA GLN A 281 4.18 17.20 16.24
C GLN A 281 3.60 16.24 15.18
N LEU A 282 2.72 15.32 15.58
CA LEU A 282 2.07 14.41 14.65
C LEU A 282 1.23 15.13 13.61
N ALA A 283 0.53 16.22 13.97
CA ALA A 283 -0.24 17.00 13.00
C ALA A 283 0.65 17.58 11.87
N HIS A 284 1.90 17.93 12.16
CA HIS A 284 2.86 18.36 11.13
C HIS A 284 3.33 17.20 10.25
N ILE A 285 3.60 16.04 10.86
CA ILE A 285 3.97 14.82 10.12
C ILE A 285 2.82 14.39 9.20
N GLU A 286 1.56 14.45 9.66
CA GLU A 286 0.39 14.13 8.85
C GLU A 286 0.35 14.97 7.58
N LYS A 287 0.60 16.28 7.68
CA LYS A 287 0.64 17.17 6.53
C LYS A 287 1.71 16.76 5.52
N GLY A 288 2.90 16.38 6.00
CA GLY A 288 3.98 15.85 5.14
C GLY A 288 3.58 14.55 4.44
N LEU A 289 2.98 13.60 5.16
CA LEU A 289 2.51 12.35 4.58
C LEU A 289 1.40 12.55 3.54
N VAL A 290 0.45 13.43 3.82
CA VAL A 290 -0.62 13.77 2.86
C VAL A 290 -0.03 14.44 1.61
N ASP A 291 1.00 15.27 1.74
CA ASP A 291 1.68 15.88 0.61
C ASP A 291 2.43 14.83 -0.23
N ILE A 292 3.14 13.89 0.39
CA ILE A 292 3.80 12.77 -0.29
C ILE A 292 2.76 11.91 -1.03
N LYS A 293 1.65 11.55 -0.37
CA LYS A 293 0.56 10.78 -1.00
C LYS A 293 -0.07 11.48 -2.19
N SER A 294 -0.09 12.82 -2.17
CA SER A 294 -0.65 13.62 -3.25
C SER A 294 0.12 13.47 -4.57
N TYR A 295 1.33 12.91 -4.58
CA TYR A 295 2.04 12.68 -5.83
C TYR A 295 1.38 11.60 -6.70
N TYR A 296 0.71 10.60 -6.10
CA TYR A 296 0.15 9.45 -6.83
C TYR A 296 -1.33 9.16 -6.54
N SER A 297 -1.93 9.75 -5.50
CA SER A 297 -3.30 9.44 -5.08
C SER A 297 -4.06 10.62 -4.48
N GLY A 298 -5.38 10.47 -4.35
CA GLY A 298 -6.27 11.39 -3.67
C GLY A 298 -6.81 12.55 -4.52
N LYS A 299 -7.69 13.37 -3.94
CA LYS A 299 -8.39 14.45 -4.66
C LYS A 299 -7.47 15.59 -5.13
N LYS A 300 -6.33 15.78 -4.45
CA LYS A 300 -5.34 16.82 -4.77
C LYS A 300 -4.13 16.25 -5.50
N LYS A 301 -4.33 15.17 -6.25
CA LYS A 301 -3.24 14.45 -6.91
C LYS A 301 -2.49 15.37 -7.87
N LYS A 302 -1.16 15.41 -7.74
CA LYS A 302 -0.25 16.26 -8.55
C LYS A 302 0.07 15.64 -9.90
N PHE A 303 0.26 14.31 -9.96
CA PHE A 303 0.62 13.60 -11.19
C PHE A 303 -0.44 12.59 -11.60
N LYS A 304 -0.59 12.40 -12.91
CA LYS A 304 -1.20 11.16 -13.41
C LYS A 304 -0.35 9.97 -13.00
N TYR A 305 -0.97 8.80 -12.86
CA TYR A 305 -0.28 7.66 -12.26
C TYR A 305 0.92 7.19 -13.10
N LEU A 306 0.80 7.22 -14.44
CA LEU A 306 1.92 6.96 -15.35
C LEU A 306 3.15 7.87 -15.08
N LYS A 307 2.91 9.17 -14.89
CA LYS A 307 3.97 10.13 -14.54
C LYS A 307 4.57 9.88 -13.15
N PHE A 308 3.81 9.29 -12.22
CA PHE A 308 4.36 8.86 -10.95
C PHE A 308 5.31 7.67 -11.14
N ILE A 309 4.98 6.68 -11.98
CA ILE A 309 5.87 5.56 -12.31
C ILE A 309 7.18 6.09 -12.92
N GLU A 310 7.11 7.00 -13.90
CA GLU A 310 8.30 7.61 -14.49
C GLU A 310 9.18 8.29 -13.44
N GLY A 311 8.58 9.14 -12.60
CA GLY A 311 9.31 9.95 -11.63
C GLY A 311 9.92 9.18 -10.45
N VAL A 312 9.57 7.90 -10.27
CA VAL A 312 10.25 7.02 -9.30
C VAL A 312 11.27 6.10 -9.96
N THR A 313 11.27 6.05 -11.29
CA THR A 313 12.19 5.19 -12.07
C THR A 313 13.43 5.95 -12.54
N PHE A 314 13.26 7.19 -13.03
CA PHE A 314 14.31 8.01 -13.66
C PHE A 314 14.65 9.24 -12.81
#